data_AF-A0A1C3KHI7-F1
#
_entry.id   AF-A0A1C3KHI7-F1
#
_cell.length_a   1.000
_cell.length_b   1.000
_cell.length_c   1.000
_cell.angle_alpha   90.00
_cell.angle_beta   90.00
_cell.angle_gamma   90.00
#
_symmetry.space_group_name_H-M   'P 1'
#
loop_
_entity.id
_entity.type
_entity.pdbx_description
1 polymer ?
#
loop_
_entity_poly.entity_id
_entity_poly.type
_entity_poly.pdbx_seq_one_letter_code
_entity_poly.pdbx_strand_id
1 'polypeptide(L)'
;MGALNEVDYYKTFYKIQEKFHNVLEYEYENFLSKDDQVLRYIAMYLLENYKAEYHAACTLSSDCKERCKHLNNWLNEKQAVYTSNGKCTNNNKLWEQYIEGLWNELQRDSGDDKKCERDKLKKNFPVKWLISSCNNSNPVKIVTSCPEPPEPQEKDCPLSEAPTSSSCKAVLTTTYVVFGILLFSMYLLRFSSVGMMLNNLIRGKKIKKRNMDNENNESFRSPDNSDIESLDRRFNVIYNSLQN
;
A
#
# COMPACT_ATOMS: atom_id res chain seq x y z
N MET A 1 -39.17 -10.87 -3.33
CA MET A 1 -37.93 -11.30 -2.63
C MET A 1 -38.20 -11.27 -1.14
N GLY A 2 -37.64 -12.20 -0.37
CA GLY A 2 -37.76 -12.20 1.09
C GLY A 2 -36.83 -11.17 1.75
N ALA A 3 -37.05 -10.89 3.04
CA ALA A 3 -36.18 -10.01 3.83
C ALA A 3 -34.74 -10.55 3.89
N LEU A 4 -33.76 -9.64 3.87
CA LEU A 4 -32.36 -9.98 4.03
C LEU A 4 -32.03 -10.25 5.51
N ASN A 5 -30.91 -10.91 5.76
CA ASN A 5 -30.35 -10.98 7.11
C ASN A 5 -29.55 -9.71 7.46
N GLU A 6 -29.24 -9.53 8.74
CA GLU A 6 -28.54 -8.34 9.25
C GLU A 6 -27.17 -8.09 8.59
N VAL A 7 -26.42 -9.16 8.33
CA VAL A 7 -25.08 -9.10 7.72
C VAL A 7 -25.17 -8.60 6.29
N ASP A 8 -26.19 -9.02 5.55
CA ASP A 8 -26.36 -8.63 4.16
C ASP A 8 -26.80 -7.17 4.04
N TYR A 9 -27.65 -6.66 4.94
CA TYR A 9 -27.91 -5.21 5.00
C TYR A 9 -26.63 -4.41 5.27
N TYR A 10 -25.80 -4.87 6.21
CA TYR A 10 -24.53 -4.20 6.49
C TYR A 10 -23.64 -4.18 5.24
N LYS A 11 -23.46 -5.33 4.57
CA LYS A 11 -22.67 -5.41 3.33
C LYS A 11 -23.20 -4.48 2.24
N THR A 12 -24.52 -4.35 2.12
CA THR A 12 -25.16 -3.46 1.16
C THR A 12 -24.80 -1.99 1.42
N PHE A 13 -25.13 -1.45 2.60
CA PHE A 13 -24.99 -0.02 2.88
C PHE A 13 -23.53 0.43 3.12
N TYR A 14 -22.65 -0.51 3.47
CA TYR A 14 -21.23 -0.25 3.73
C TYR A 14 -20.33 -0.65 2.56
N LYS A 15 -20.91 -1.04 1.42
CA LYS A 15 -20.15 -1.35 0.21
C LYS A 15 -19.35 -0.13 -0.23
N ILE A 16 -18.06 -0.32 -0.46
CA ILE A 16 -17.20 0.69 -1.09
C ILE A 16 -17.53 0.71 -2.58
N GLN A 17 -17.94 1.88 -3.07
CA GLN A 17 -18.33 2.07 -4.46
C GLN A 17 -17.13 2.58 -5.26
N GLU A 18 -16.85 1.92 -6.38
CA GLU A 18 -15.89 2.41 -7.38
C GLU A 18 -16.55 3.41 -8.33
N LYS A 19 -17.88 3.30 -8.50
CA LYS A 19 -18.68 4.11 -9.41
C LYS A 19 -20.00 4.47 -8.74
N PHE A 20 -20.47 5.68 -9.00
CA PHE A 20 -21.75 6.18 -8.51
C PHE A 20 -22.68 6.31 -9.71
N HIS A 21 -23.68 5.43 -9.79
CA HIS A 21 -24.60 5.38 -10.93
C HIS A 21 -25.82 6.26 -10.71
N ASN A 22 -26.17 6.52 -9.45
CA ASN A 22 -27.37 7.26 -9.07
C ASN A 22 -27.09 8.71 -8.67
N VAL A 23 -25.84 9.15 -8.78
CA VAL A 23 -25.42 10.53 -8.50
C VAL A 23 -25.47 11.35 -9.78
N LEU A 24 -26.54 12.13 -9.94
CA LEU A 24 -26.64 13.14 -10.99
C LEU A 24 -26.14 14.48 -10.42
N GLU A 25 -24.88 14.81 -10.71
CA GLU A 25 -24.19 15.94 -10.07
C GLU A 25 -24.92 17.28 -10.24
N TYR A 26 -25.54 17.52 -11.42
CA TYR A 26 -26.30 18.74 -11.69
C TYR A 26 -27.60 18.85 -10.86
N GLU A 27 -28.19 17.73 -10.48
CA GLU A 27 -29.46 17.68 -9.74
C GLU A 27 -29.23 18.03 -8.27
N TYR A 28 -28.09 17.62 -7.70
CA TYR A 28 -27.78 17.75 -6.28
C TYR A 28 -26.57 18.64 -5.99
N GLU A 29 -26.15 19.49 -6.93
CA GLU A 29 -24.95 20.32 -6.81
C GLU A 29 -24.91 21.12 -5.50
N ASN A 30 -26.05 21.64 -5.05
CA ASN A 30 -26.19 22.42 -3.82
C ASN A 30 -25.87 21.62 -2.55
N PHE A 31 -25.95 20.30 -2.61
CA PHE A 31 -25.70 19.39 -1.49
C PHE A 31 -24.35 18.66 -1.61
N LEU A 32 -23.66 18.79 -2.74
CA LEU A 32 -22.34 18.23 -2.96
C LEU A 32 -21.28 19.29 -2.63
N SER A 33 -20.73 19.21 -1.42
CA SER A 33 -19.71 20.15 -0.95
C SER A 33 -18.52 20.21 -1.92
N LYS A 34 -18.10 21.42 -2.30
CA LYS A 34 -16.94 21.65 -3.17
C LYS A 34 -15.63 21.78 -2.37
N ASP A 35 -15.72 22.22 -1.11
CA ASP A 35 -14.59 22.53 -0.26
C ASP A 35 -14.27 21.44 0.77
N ASP A 36 -15.18 20.48 0.96
CA ASP A 36 -15.00 19.36 1.89
C ASP A 36 -15.21 18.03 1.16
N GLN A 37 -14.10 17.38 0.84
CA GLN A 37 -14.07 16.10 0.13
C GLN A 37 -14.79 14.99 0.89
N VAL A 38 -14.72 14.99 2.23
CA VAL A 38 -15.34 13.95 3.06
C VAL A 38 -16.86 14.10 2.99
N LEU A 39 -17.37 15.32 3.19
CA LEU A 39 -18.80 15.58 3.05
C LEU A 39 -19.31 15.30 1.65
N ARG A 40 -18.56 15.68 0.62
CA ARG A 40 -18.90 15.40 -0.77
C ARG A 40 -19.12 13.91 -0.98
N TYR A 41 -18.18 13.08 -0.54
CA TYR A 41 -18.33 11.63 -0.67
C TYR A 41 -19.47 11.08 0.18
N ILE A 42 -19.65 11.54 1.42
CA ILE A 42 -20.78 11.09 2.25
C ILE A 42 -22.12 11.38 1.54
N ALA A 43 -22.27 12.55 0.94
CA ALA A 43 -23.45 12.92 0.15
C ALA A 43 -23.65 12.01 -1.07
N MET A 44 -22.57 11.70 -1.82
CA MET A 44 -22.63 10.78 -2.96
C MET A 44 -23.02 9.35 -2.55
N TYR A 45 -22.46 8.85 -1.45
CA TYR A 45 -22.85 7.54 -0.90
C TYR A 45 -24.30 7.54 -0.40
N LEU A 46 -24.76 8.64 0.21
CA LEU A 46 -26.15 8.76 0.64
C LEU A 46 -27.09 8.68 -0.56
N LEU A 47 -26.79 9.40 -1.66
CA LEU A 47 -27.57 9.32 -2.90
C LEU A 47 -27.64 7.89 -3.45
N GLU A 48 -26.49 7.22 -3.53
CA GLU A 48 -26.42 5.85 -4.05
C GLU A 48 -27.22 4.88 -3.15
N ASN A 49 -26.98 4.92 -1.84
CA ASN A 49 -27.65 4.06 -0.88
C ASN A 49 -29.16 4.34 -0.83
N TYR A 50 -29.57 5.60 -0.91
CA TYR A 50 -30.98 5.96 -0.87
C TYR A 50 -31.69 5.55 -2.17
N LYS A 51 -31.16 5.90 -3.34
CA LYS A 51 -31.84 5.62 -4.63
C LYS A 51 -31.81 4.13 -4.98
N ALA A 52 -30.66 3.46 -4.87
CA ALA A 52 -30.52 2.06 -5.27
C ALA A 52 -30.99 1.09 -4.19
N GLU A 53 -30.44 1.22 -2.98
CA GLU A 53 -30.56 0.17 -1.96
C GLU A 53 -31.80 0.30 -1.07
N TYR A 54 -32.32 1.53 -0.96
CA TYR A 54 -33.59 1.80 -0.30
C TYR A 54 -34.73 1.94 -1.31
N HIS A 55 -34.82 3.05 -2.06
CA HIS A 55 -36.00 3.41 -2.85
C HIS A 55 -36.35 2.39 -3.94
N ALA A 56 -35.38 2.00 -4.78
CA ALA A 56 -35.61 1.00 -5.84
C ALA A 56 -35.93 -0.37 -5.24
N ALA A 57 -35.17 -0.83 -4.25
CA ALA A 57 -35.39 -2.11 -3.59
C ALA A 57 -36.75 -2.16 -2.86
N CYS A 58 -37.16 -1.06 -2.24
CA CYS A 58 -38.45 -0.93 -1.55
C CYS A 58 -39.65 -1.03 -2.46
N THR A 59 -39.48 -0.62 -3.72
CA THR A 59 -40.54 -0.79 -4.71
C THR A 59 -40.75 -2.27 -5.07
N LEU A 60 -39.74 -3.12 -4.83
CA LEU A 60 -39.72 -4.54 -5.23
C LEU A 60 -39.84 -5.52 -4.04
N SER A 61 -39.68 -5.03 -2.81
CA SER A 61 -39.52 -5.85 -1.60
C SER A 61 -40.29 -5.27 -0.42
N SER A 62 -40.71 -6.13 0.51
CA SER A 62 -41.47 -5.75 1.70
C SER A 62 -40.60 -5.36 2.91
N ASP A 63 -39.27 -5.43 2.79
CA ASP A 63 -38.30 -5.21 3.89
C ASP A 63 -37.84 -3.74 4.04
N CYS A 64 -38.70 -2.81 3.63
CA CYS A 64 -38.41 -1.38 3.60
C CYS A 64 -38.04 -0.79 4.95
N LYS A 65 -38.71 -1.24 6.00
CA LYS A 65 -38.50 -0.72 7.35
C LYS A 65 -37.09 -1.08 7.83
N GLU A 66 -36.67 -2.30 7.57
CA GLU A 66 -35.33 -2.80 7.88
C GLU A 66 -34.27 -2.06 7.07
N ARG A 67 -34.48 -1.88 5.75
CA ARG A 67 -33.57 -1.09 4.90
C ARG A 67 -33.41 0.34 5.39
N CYS A 68 -34.52 1.02 5.69
CA CYS A 68 -34.50 2.38 6.21
C CYS A 68 -33.76 2.47 7.55
N LYS A 69 -33.95 1.49 8.44
CA LYS A 69 -33.22 1.38 9.71
C LYS A 69 -31.71 1.26 9.48
N HIS A 70 -31.28 0.40 8.56
CA HIS A 70 -29.86 0.21 8.25
C HIS A 70 -29.24 1.43 7.55
N LEU A 71 -29.98 2.10 6.67
CA LEU A 71 -29.56 3.36 6.06
C LEU A 71 -29.36 4.45 7.11
N ASN A 72 -30.30 4.59 8.06
CA ASN A 72 -30.17 5.53 9.18
C ASN A 72 -28.97 5.19 10.07
N ASN A 73 -28.74 3.91 10.38
CA ASN A 73 -27.58 3.49 11.16
C ASN A 73 -26.26 3.87 10.48
N TRP A 74 -26.15 3.61 9.18
CA TRP A 74 -24.99 4.01 8.39
C TRP A 74 -24.80 5.53 8.42
N LEU A 75 -25.87 6.30 8.19
CA LEU A 75 -25.79 7.77 8.15
C LEU A 75 -25.43 8.35 9.53
N ASN A 76 -25.98 7.80 10.61
CA ASN A 76 -25.65 8.17 11.98
C ASN A 76 -24.19 7.87 12.33
N GLU A 77 -23.63 6.77 11.84
CA GLU A 77 -22.21 6.49 12.01
C GLU A 77 -21.35 7.55 11.29
N LYS A 78 -21.70 7.90 10.04
CA LYS A 78 -20.96 8.94 9.30
C LYS A 78 -21.09 10.30 9.99
N GLN A 79 -22.27 10.63 10.51
CA GLN A 79 -22.48 11.83 11.32
C GLN A 79 -21.60 11.82 12.55
N ALA A 80 -21.58 10.71 13.30
CA ALA A 80 -20.81 10.58 14.53
C ALA A 80 -19.32 10.84 14.31
N VAL A 81 -18.77 10.27 13.24
CA VAL A 81 -17.36 10.44 12.86
C VAL A 81 -17.09 11.88 12.43
N TYR A 82 -17.90 12.43 11.52
CA TYR A 82 -17.66 13.76 10.95
C TYR A 82 -17.87 14.89 11.97
N THR A 83 -18.84 14.75 12.87
CA THR A 83 -19.27 15.81 13.80
C THR A 83 -18.80 15.60 15.24
N SER A 84 -18.06 14.53 15.53
CA SER A 84 -17.75 14.10 16.90
C SER A 84 -19.02 13.93 17.75
N ASN A 85 -20.00 13.17 17.24
CA ASN A 85 -21.38 13.06 17.76
C ASN A 85 -22.02 14.42 18.12
N GLY A 86 -21.98 15.37 17.19
CA GLY A 86 -22.62 16.66 17.39
C GLY A 86 -21.84 17.64 18.29
N LYS A 87 -20.61 17.32 18.70
CA LYS A 87 -19.81 18.22 19.54
C LYS A 87 -18.99 19.22 18.76
N CYS A 88 -18.80 18.99 17.46
CA CYS A 88 -18.02 19.87 16.60
C CYS A 88 -18.89 20.92 15.94
N THR A 89 -18.80 22.17 16.40
CA THR A 89 -19.79 23.20 16.02
C THR A 89 -19.75 23.52 14.53
N ASN A 90 -18.56 23.65 13.93
CA ASN A 90 -18.46 23.95 12.50
C ASN A 90 -18.95 22.77 11.63
N ASN A 91 -18.46 21.57 11.93
CA ASN A 91 -18.85 20.37 11.19
C ASN A 91 -20.34 20.06 11.34
N ASN A 92 -20.98 20.41 12.46
CA ASN A 92 -22.43 20.32 12.60
C ASN A 92 -23.16 21.21 11.60
N LYS A 93 -22.71 22.45 11.41
CA LYS A 93 -23.34 23.37 10.45
C LYS A 93 -23.24 22.83 9.03
N LEU A 94 -22.04 22.35 8.66
CA LEU A 94 -21.82 21.74 7.35
C LEU A 94 -22.65 20.47 7.18
N TRP A 95 -22.74 19.62 8.21
CA TRP A 95 -23.56 18.41 8.19
C TRP A 95 -25.05 18.72 7.96
N GLU A 96 -25.61 19.66 8.72
CA GLU A 96 -27.02 20.04 8.59
C GLU A 96 -27.30 20.66 7.22
N GLN A 97 -26.38 21.49 6.70
CA GLN A 97 -26.54 22.09 5.37
C GLN A 97 -26.49 21.05 4.24
N TYR A 98 -25.42 20.24 4.19
CA TYR A 98 -25.16 19.38 3.04
C TYR A 98 -25.86 18.03 3.14
N ILE A 99 -25.83 17.38 4.31
CA ILE A 99 -26.28 15.99 4.45
C ILE A 99 -27.75 15.91 4.87
N GLU A 100 -28.15 16.67 5.88
CA GLU A 100 -29.56 16.70 6.30
C GLU A 100 -30.43 17.44 5.26
N GLY A 101 -29.87 18.49 4.64
CA GLY A 101 -30.47 19.12 3.45
C GLY A 101 -30.74 18.11 2.33
N LEU A 102 -29.73 17.31 1.97
CA LEU A 102 -29.87 16.26 0.96
C LEU A 102 -30.91 15.20 1.33
N TRP A 103 -30.91 14.74 2.58
CA TRP A 103 -31.91 13.77 3.05
C TRP A 103 -33.32 14.31 2.86
N ASN A 104 -33.57 15.57 3.25
CA ASN A 104 -34.87 16.20 3.10
C ASN A 104 -35.30 16.36 1.63
N GLU A 105 -34.34 16.57 0.73
CA GLU A 105 -34.60 16.60 -0.72
C GLU A 105 -35.05 15.22 -1.22
N LEU A 106 -34.29 14.17 -0.90
CA LEU A 106 -34.58 12.79 -1.32
C LEU A 106 -35.95 12.31 -0.84
N GLN A 107 -36.34 12.72 0.36
CA GLN A 107 -37.65 12.42 0.94
C GLN A 107 -38.80 13.11 0.20
N ARG A 108 -38.56 14.30 -0.37
CA ARG A 108 -39.56 15.03 -1.15
C ARG A 108 -39.82 14.35 -2.48
N ASP A 109 -38.77 13.81 -3.10
CA ASP A 109 -38.85 13.15 -4.41
C ASP A 109 -39.51 11.77 -4.36
N SER A 110 -39.62 11.14 -3.17
CA SER A 110 -39.96 9.71 -3.04
C SER A 110 -41.46 9.37 -2.92
N GLY A 111 -42.36 10.35 -2.84
CA GLY A 111 -43.80 10.11 -2.55
C GLY A 111 -44.06 9.66 -1.09
N ASP A 112 -45.29 9.80 -0.59
CA ASP A 112 -45.60 9.63 0.85
C ASP A 112 -45.44 8.20 1.39
N ASP A 113 -45.67 7.18 0.56
CA ASP A 113 -45.65 5.76 0.92
C ASP A 113 -44.24 5.13 0.97
N LYS A 114 -43.23 5.86 0.47
CA LYS A 114 -41.83 5.37 0.37
C LYS A 114 -40.82 6.24 1.11
N LYS A 115 -41.27 7.03 2.08
CA LYS A 115 -40.40 7.88 2.90
C LYS A 115 -39.63 7.05 3.92
N CYS A 116 -38.32 7.22 3.96
CA CYS A 116 -37.49 6.72 5.05
C CYS A 116 -37.37 7.80 6.12
N GLU A 117 -38.06 7.67 7.25
CA GLU A 117 -37.93 8.67 8.31
C GLU A 117 -36.49 8.75 8.85
N ARG A 118 -35.99 9.98 9.04
CA ARG A 118 -34.67 10.23 9.61
C ARG A 118 -34.70 9.98 11.12
N ASP A 119 -33.97 8.98 11.58
CA ASP A 119 -33.79 8.66 12.99
C ASP A 119 -32.38 9.08 13.45
N LYS A 120 -32.26 10.23 14.12
CA LYS A 120 -30.97 10.78 14.61
C LYS A 120 -30.61 10.18 15.97
N LEU A 121 -29.51 9.42 16.03
CA LEU A 121 -28.98 8.95 17.31
C LEU A 121 -28.19 10.04 18.04
N LYS A 122 -28.58 10.34 19.28
CA LYS A 122 -27.80 11.20 20.19
C LYS A 122 -26.91 10.33 21.08
N LYS A 123 -25.61 10.28 20.78
CA LYS A 123 -24.61 9.62 21.62
C LYS A 123 -23.68 10.65 22.27
N ASN A 124 -23.13 10.30 23.42
CA ASN A 124 -22.12 11.12 24.09
C ASN A 124 -20.76 10.97 23.40
N PHE A 125 -20.00 12.06 23.35
CA PHE A 125 -18.61 12.06 22.90
C PHE A 125 -17.71 12.65 24.00
N PRO A 126 -16.59 12.01 24.36
CA PRO A 126 -15.72 12.52 25.41
C PRO A 126 -15.00 13.79 24.97
N VAL A 127 -15.27 14.89 25.68
CA VAL A 127 -14.74 16.24 25.37
C VAL A 127 -13.21 16.28 25.33
N LYS A 128 -12.53 15.43 26.12
CA LYS A 128 -11.05 15.36 26.16
C LYS A 128 -10.40 15.01 24.81
N TRP A 129 -11.15 14.41 23.89
CA TRP A 129 -10.66 14.02 22.57
C TRP A 129 -11.04 15.04 21.48
N LEU A 130 -11.71 16.14 21.84
CA LEU A 130 -12.00 17.20 20.89
C LEU A 130 -10.74 18.00 20.59
N ILE A 131 -10.45 18.14 19.31
CA ILE A 131 -9.35 18.98 18.83
C ILE A 131 -9.80 20.45 18.93
N SER A 132 -8.89 21.36 19.28
CA SER A 132 -9.20 22.80 19.42
C SER A 132 -9.81 23.41 18.15
N SER A 133 -9.43 22.91 16.97
CA SER A 133 -9.97 23.35 15.68
C SER A 133 -11.46 23.05 15.46
N CYS A 134 -12.02 22.14 16.25
CA CYS A 134 -13.39 21.65 16.09
C CYS A 134 -14.46 22.72 16.36
N ASN A 135 -14.14 23.72 17.18
CA ASN A 135 -15.01 24.84 17.50
C ASN A 135 -14.68 26.12 16.72
N ASN A 136 -13.64 26.11 15.89
CA ASN A 136 -13.26 27.29 15.14
C ASN A 136 -14.31 27.57 14.06
N SER A 137 -14.72 28.84 13.95
CA SER A 137 -15.69 29.30 12.94
C SER A 137 -15.17 29.15 11.51
N ASN A 138 -13.84 29.04 11.35
CA ASN A 138 -13.20 28.89 10.06
C ASN A 138 -12.81 27.42 9.86
N PRO A 139 -13.17 26.79 8.73
CA PRO A 139 -12.65 25.48 8.39
C PRO A 139 -11.11 25.54 8.37
N VAL A 140 -10.47 24.48 8.86
CA VAL A 140 -9.01 24.35 8.81
C VAL A 140 -8.62 24.36 7.34
N LYS A 141 -8.08 25.49 6.87
CA LYS A 141 -7.51 25.58 5.52
C LYS A 141 -6.32 24.64 5.49
N ILE A 142 -6.48 23.51 4.82
CA ILE A 142 -5.33 22.68 4.46
C ILE A 142 -4.53 23.52 3.48
N VAL A 143 -3.32 23.91 3.89
CA VAL A 143 -2.42 24.66 3.01
C VAL A 143 -2.14 23.75 1.82
N THR A 144 -2.63 24.14 0.65
CA THR A 144 -2.54 23.35 -0.59
C THR A 144 -1.10 23.26 -1.12
N SER A 145 -0.21 24.09 -0.61
CA SER A 145 1.22 24.05 -0.86
C SER A 145 1.98 23.73 0.42
N CYS A 146 2.98 22.85 0.30
CA CYS A 146 4.03 22.81 1.31
C CYS A 146 4.69 24.20 1.35
N PRO A 147 5.07 24.74 2.53
CA PRO A 147 5.91 25.92 2.58
C PRO A 147 7.11 25.66 1.68
N GLU A 148 7.33 26.52 0.68
CA GLU A 148 8.51 26.43 -0.15
C GLU A 148 9.72 26.41 0.80
N PRO A 149 10.64 25.44 0.67
CA PRO A 149 11.92 25.54 1.33
C PRO A 149 12.48 26.92 1.01
N PRO A 150 13.05 27.65 1.99
CA PRO A 150 13.69 28.92 1.69
C PRO A 150 14.66 28.68 0.53
N GLU A 151 14.53 29.48 -0.54
CA GLU A 151 15.44 29.41 -1.68
C GLU A 151 16.87 29.36 -1.13
N PRO A 152 17.70 28.39 -1.57
CA PRO A 152 19.10 28.39 -1.21
C PRO A 152 19.65 29.77 -1.55
N GLN A 153 20.08 30.52 -0.53
CA GLN A 153 20.74 31.80 -0.78
C GLN A 153 21.91 31.51 -1.71
N GLU A 154 21.81 31.99 -2.94
CA GLU A 154 22.84 31.91 -3.94
C GLU A 154 24.03 32.69 -3.38
N LYS A 155 24.97 31.97 -2.78
CA LYS A 155 26.22 32.59 -2.35
C LYS A 155 26.98 32.91 -3.62
N ASP A 156 27.08 34.19 -3.94
CA ASP A 156 27.94 34.69 -5.00
C ASP A 156 29.35 34.11 -4.82
N CYS A 157 29.72 33.18 -5.70
CA CYS A 157 31.07 32.65 -5.76
C CYS A 157 31.98 33.74 -6.36
N PRO A 158 33.13 34.07 -5.75
CA PRO A 158 34.09 34.94 -6.39
C PRO A 158 34.59 34.27 -7.67
N LEU A 159 34.62 35.07 -8.75
CA LEU A 159 35.13 34.69 -10.08
C LEU A 159 36.56 34.15 -9.94
N SER A 160 36.72 32.83 -9.90
CA SER A 160 38.04 32.19 -9.87
C SER A 160 38.51 31.96 -11.30
N GLU A 161 39.63 32.56 -11.65
CA GLU A 161 40.41 32.23 -12.84
C GLU A 161 40.63 30.71 -12.93
N ALA A 162 40.54 30.19 -14.15
CA ALA A 162 40.61 28.77 -14.44
C ALA A 162 42.01 28.19 -14.12
N PRO A 163 42.13 27.15 -13.27
CA PRO A 163 43.33 26.34 -13.25
C PRO A 163 43.14 25.14 -14.18
N THR A 164 43.96 25.10 -15.22
CA THR A 164 44.29 23.90 -15.97
C THR A 164 44.93 22.88 -15.03
N SER A 165 44.17 21.87 -14.58
CA SER A 165 44.79 20.63 -14.08
C SER A 165 43.97 19.40 -14.49
N SER A 166 44.59 18.59 -15.35
CA SER A 166 43.98 17.46 -16.06
C SER A 166 44.15 16.14 -15.31
N SER A 167 43.88 16.08 -14.01
CA SER A 167 44.04 14.83 -13.24
C SER A 167 42.77 13.96 -13.23
N CYS A 168 41.58 14.57 -13.19
CA CYS A 168 40.33 13.82 -13.00
C CYS A 168 39.88 13.05 -14.26
N LYS A 169 40.11 13.62 -15.46
CA LYS A 169 39.84 12.92 -16.73
C LYS A 169 40.75 11.71 -16.94
N ALA A 170 42.01 11.80 -16.51
CA ALA A 170 42.99 10.71 -16.65
C ALA A 170 42.67 9.53 -15.72
N VAL A 171 42.19 9.78 -14.50
CA VAL A 171 41.80 8.74 -13.54
C VAL A 171 40.53 8.00 -14.01
N LEU A 172 39.54 8.72 -14.53
CA LEU A 172 38.31 8.11 -15.04
C LEU A 172 38.61 7.22 -16.26
N THR A 173 39.35 7.72 -17.26
CA THR A 173 39.65 6.94 -18.47
C THR A 173 40.53 5.72 -18.19
N THR A 174 41.56 5.85 -17.34
CA THR A 174 42.40 4.70 -16.95
C THR A 174 41.61 3.64 -16.21
N THR A 175 40.67 4.02 -15.34
CA THR A 175 39.84 3.06 -14.60
C THR A 175 38.93 2.26 -15.54
N TYR A 176 38.26 2.91 -16.50
CA TYR A 176 37.40 2.20 -17.46
C TYR A 176 38.18 1.28 -18.40
N VAL A 177 39.38 1.68 -18.85
CA VAL A 177 40.23 0.84 -19.70
C VAL A 177 40.70 -0.39 -18.95
N VAL A 178 41.17 -0.24 -17.71
CA VAL A 178 41.61 -1.37 -16.87
C VAL A 178 40.44 -2.31 -16.57
N PHE A 179 39.26 -1.77 -16.25
CA PHE A 179 38.07 -2.58 -15.98
C PHE A 179 37.61 -3.35 -17.23
N GLY A 180 37.66 -2.73 -18.41
CA GLY A 180 37.37 -3.38 -19.69
C GLY A 180 38.33 -4.53 -20.00
N ILE A 181 39.63 -4.35 -19.76
CA ILE A 181 40.66 -5.40 -19.94
C ILE A 181 40.40 -6.57 -18.97
N LEU A 182 40.03 -6.31 -17.72
CA LEU A 182 39.72 -7.35 -16.75
C LEU A 182 38.49 -8.18 -17.16
N LEU A 183 37.41 -7.52 -17.59
CA LEU A 183 36.21 -8.21 -18.07
C LEU A 183 36.49 -9.04 -19.32
N PHE A 184 37.25 -8.48 -20.27
CA PHE A 184 37.67 -9.19 -21.48
C PHE A 184 38.58 -10.39 -21.14
N SER A 185 39.48 -10.25 -20.18
CA SER A 185 40.34 -11.35 -19.70
C SER A 185 39.51 -12.45 -19.04
N MET A 186 38.53 -12.12 -18.19
CA MET A 186 37.61 -13.10 -17.60
C MET A 186 36.78 -13.82 -18.66
N TYR A 187 36.32 -13.10 -19.69
CA TYR A 187 35.62 -13.66 -20.82
C TYR A 187 36.53 -14.64 -21.59
N LEU A 188 37.76 -14.25 -21.92
CA LEU A 188 38.72 -15.14 -22.58
C LEU A 188 39.07 -16.37 -21.72
N LEU A 189 39.19 -16.22 -20.40
CA LEU A 189 39.39 -17.35 -19.48
C LEU A 189 38.20 -18.32 -19.46
N ARG A 190 36.98 -17.84 -19.73
CA ARG A 190 35.77 -18.69 -19.84
C ARG A 190 35.77 -19.53 -21.11
N PHE A 191 36.35 -19.03 -22.21
CA PHE A 191 36.37 -19.71 -23.51
C PHE A 191 37.69 -20.42 -23.82
N SER A 192 38.74 -20.20 -23.04
CA SER A 192 40.01 -20.88 -23.19
C SER A 192 40.04 -22.17 -22.39
N SER A 193 40.41 -23.30 -23.01
CA SER A 193 40.63 -24.61 -22.38
C SER A 193 41.77 -24.63 -21.34
N VAL A 194 42.34 -23.47 -21.03
CA VAL A 194 43.42 -23.21 -20.06
C VAL A 194 43.07 -23.69 -18.65
N GLY A 195 41.78 -23.68 -18.26
CA GLY A 195 41.35 -24.28 -16.99
C GLY A 195 41.66 -25.78 -16.88
N MET A 196 41.59 -26.51 -18.00
CA MET A 196 41.91 -27.94 -18.07
C MET A 196 43.44 -28.17 -18.00
N MET A 197 44.23 -27.26 -18.57
CA MET A 197 45.70 -27.33 -18.57
C MET A 197 46.30 -27.02 -17.19
N LEU A 198 45.72 -26.04 -16.45
CA LEU A 198 46.10 -25.72 -15.08
C LEU A 198 45.83 -26.89 -14.11
N ASN A 199 44.70 -27.58 -14.26
CA ASN A 199 44.37 -28.75 -13.44
C ASN A 199 45.37 -29.90 -13.65
N ASN A 200 45.83 -30.13 -14.88
CA ASN A 200 46.85 -31.15 -15.17
C ASN A 200 48.22 -30.80 -14.56
N LEU A 201 48.60 -29.52 -14.55
CA LEU A 201 49.83 -29.03 -13.90
C LEU A 201 49.78 -29.17 -12.37
N ILE A 202 48.63 -28.90 -11.75
CA ILE A 202 48.42 -29.04 -10.30
C ILE A 202 48.35 -30.54 -9.92
N ARG A 203 47.74 -31.38 -10.76
CA ARG A 203 47.64 -32.83 -10.54
C ARG A 203 49.00 -33.52 -10.66
N GLY A 204 49.86 -33.10 -11.59
CA GLY A 204 51.25 -33.57 -11.70
C GLY A 204 52.10 -33.25 -10.46
N LYS A 205 51.90 -32.06 -9.85
CA LYS A 205 52.59 -31.70 -8.60
C LYS A 205 52.09 -32.49 -7.38
N LYS A 206 50.80 -32.87 -7.31
CA LYS A 206 50.26 -33.70 -6.22
C LYS A 206 50.72 -35.15 -6.27
N ILE A 207 50.94 -35.73 -7.45
CA ILE A 207 51.46 -37.10 -7.59
C ILE A 207 52.92 -37.18 -7.13
N LYS A 208 53.74 -36.18 -7.48
CA LYS A 208 55.15 -36.15 -7.07
C LYS A 208 55.34 -35.99 -5.56
N LYS A 209 54.41 -35.31 -4.87
CA LYS A 209 54.41 -35.16 -3.41
C LYS A 209 54.09 -36.45 -2.66
N ARG A 210 53.14 -37.27 -3.16
CA ARG A 210 52.79 -38.56 -2.53
C ARG A 210 53.90 -39.60 -2.60
N ASN A 211 54.73 -39.60 -3.65
CA ASN A 211 55.86 -40.53 -3.72
C ASN A 211 57.01 -40.15 -2.77
N MET A 212 57.21 -38.86 -2.46
CA MET A 212 58.18 -38.41 -1.44
C MET A 212 57.68 -38.65 -0.01
N ASP A 213 56.37 -38.56 0.22
CA ASP A 213 55.77 -38.73 1.55
C ASP A 213 55.60 -40.23 1.92
N ASN A 214 55.55 -41.14 0.94
CA ASN A 214 55.46 -42.59 1.20
C ASN A 214 56.83 -43.24 1.48
N GLU A 215 57.93 -42.70 0.94
CA GLU A 215 59.29 -43.17 1.23
C GLU A 215 59.74 -42.83 2.67
N ASN A 216 59.18 -41.77 3.26
CA ASN A 216 59.52 -41.33 4.63
C ASN A 216 58.66 -41.96 5.74
N ASN A 217 57.54 -42.63 5.41
CA ASN A 217 56.57 -43.15 6.39
C ASN A 217 56.60 -44.70 6.53
N GLU A 218 57.45 -45.41 5.79
CA GLU A 218 57.67 -46.86 5.98
C GLU A 218 58.61 -47.18 7.16
N SER A 219 59.23 -46.18 7.80
CA SER A 219 59.91 -46.37 9.08
C SER A 219 59.00 -45.92 10.22
N PHE A 220 58.66 -46.86 11.13
CA PHE A 220 57.93 -46.70 12.40
C PHE A 220 56.39 -47.00 12.43
N ARG A 221 56.09 -48.30 12.31
CA ARG A 221 55.26 -49.17 13.19
C ARG A 221 53.75 -48.88 13.45
N SER A 222 52.95 -49.84 12.98
CA SER A 222 52.06 -50.80 13.70
C SER A 222 50.84 -50.36 14.54
N PRO A 223 49.82 -51.25 14.67
CA PRO A 223 48.40 -50.93 14.48
C PRO A 223 47.60 -50.88 15.79
N ASP A 224 46.45 -50.20 15.77
CA ASP A 224 45.17 -50.78 16.22
C ASP A 224 43.99 -49.81 15.98
N ASN A 225 42.96 -50.36 15.32
CA ASN A 225 41.49 -50.18 15.40
C ASN A 225 40.91 -48.92 16.08
N SER A 226 39.81 -48.29 15.66
CA SER A 226 38.79 -48.51 14.61
C SER A 226 37.85 -47.28 14.64
N ASP A 227 37.41 -46.83 13.46
CA ASP A 227 36.12 -46.20 13.09
C ASP A 227 35.64 -44.95 13.89
N ILE A 228 35.70 -43.69 13.39
CA ILE A 228 34.93 -43.04 12.29
C ILE A 228 33.43 -43.39 12.38
N GLU A 229 32.46 -42.47 12.58
CA GLU A 229 32.03 -41.45 11.60
C GLU A 229 30.88 -40.62 12.19
N SER A 230 30.84 -39.30 11.95
CA SER A 230 29.56 -38.58 11.82
C SER A 230 29.65 -37.67 10.60
N LEU A 231 29.37 -38.26 9.43
CA LEU A 231 29.23 -37.54 8.17
C LEU A 231 27.91 -36.76 8.17
N ASP A 232 28.07 -35.44 8.17
CA ASP A 232 27.25 -34.49 7.42
C ASP A 232 26.99 -35.01 5.99
N ARG A 233 25.73 -35.13 5.58
CA ARG A 233 25.33 -34.73 4.23
C ARG A 233 23.82 -34.68 4.01
N ARG A 234 23.38 -33.44 3.80
CA ARG A 234 22.21 -33.03 3.03
C ARG A 234 22.14 -33.71 1.66
N PHE A 235 20.98 -34.33 1.41
CA PHE A 235 20.23 -34.49 0.16
C PHE A 235 20.92 -35.02 -1.11
N ASN A 236 20.38 -36.12 -1.64
CA ASN A 236 20.25 -36.35 -3.08
C ASN A 236 18.85 -36.88 -3.39
N VAL A 237 18.12 -36.13 -4.21
CA VAL A 237 16.83 -36.51 -4.80
C VAL A 237 17.12 -37.43 -6.00
N ILE A 238 16.44 -38.59 -6.06
CA ILE A 238 16.39 -39.42 -7.26
C ILE A 238 14.92 -39.72 -7.57
N TYR A 239 14.44 -39.18 -8.70
CA TYR A 239 13.17 -39.52 -9.33
C TYR A 239 13.25 -40.94 -9.91
N ASN A 240 12.21 -41.76 -9.73
CA ASN A 240 11.99 -42.93 -10.58
C ASN A 240 10.56 -42.91 -11.10
N SER A 241 10.47 -43.06 -12.42
CA SER A 241 9.25 -43.15 -13.22
C SER A 241 8.71 -44.58 -13.27
N LEU A 242 7.39 -44.66 -13.47
CA LEU A 242 6.64 -45.70 -14.19
C LEU A 242 6.51 -47.11 -13.60
N GLN A 243 5.24 -47.40 -13.27
CA GLN A 243 4.41 -48.48 -13.82
C GLN A 243 4.47 -49.86 -13.15
N ASN A 244 3.35 -50.19 -12.49
CA ASN A 244 2.63 -51.44 -12.66
C ASN A 244 1.13 -51.17 -12.53
#